data_AF-A0A348XDX1-F1
#
_entry.id   AF-A0A348XDX1-F1
#
_cell.length_a   1.000
_cell.length_b   1.000
_cell.length_c   1.000
_cell.angle_alpha   90.00
_cell.angle_beta   90.00
_cell.angle_gamma   90.00
#
_symmetry.space_group_name_H-M   'P 1'
#
loop_
_entity.id
_entity.type
_entity.pdbx_description
1 polymer ?
#
loop_
_entity_poly.entity_id
_entity_poly.type
_entity_poly.pdbx_seq_one_letter_code
_entity_poly.pdbx_strand_id
1 'polypeptide(L)'
;MRAIILLGFWLMNVGATEQTVMLGLVPEPRTIEMARGAFTLTAESVETVRAGLPQQAVGITLAIEETSDLASEGYVLDVASVGVTIRAATPAGAFYGWQTLRQLLPPAGEGPAAIPCLHIEDEPSFQWRGMMLDVSRYFFNK
;
A
#
# COMPACT_ATOMS: atom_id res chain seq x y z
N MET A 1 -52.62 41.76 -6.96
CA MET A 1 -51.98 41.33 -5.68
C MET A 1 -50.91 40.30 -6.06
N ARG A 2 -49.66 40.76 -6.36
CA ARG A 2 -48.40 40.71 -5.55
C ARG A 2 -47.86 39.27 -5.38
N ALA A 3 -46.82 38.83 -6.13
CA ALA A 3 -45.34 39.03 -5.98
C ALA A 3 -44.69 37.96 -5.05
N ILE A 4 -43.81 37.05 -5.48
CA ILE A 4 -42.33 37.11 -5.72
C ILE A 4 -41.44 36.92 -4.44
N ILE A 5 -40.63 35.84 -4.45
CA ILE A 5 -39.25 35.55 -3.90
C ILE A 5 -38.96 35.51 -2.36
N LEU A 6 -38.24 34.44 -1.91
CA LEU A 6 -36.96 34.37 -1.11
C LEU A 6 -36.94 33.15 -0.16
N LEU A 7 -36.07 32.14 -0.35
CA LEU A 7 -34.64 32.05 0.00
C LEU A 7 -34.37 32.07 1.52
N GLY A 8 -33.88 30.96 2.09
CA GLY A 8 -33.38 30.96 3.46
C GLY A 8 -33.04 29.60 4.05
N PHE A 9 -31.73 29.32 4.10
CA PHE A 9 -31.09 28.76 5.29
C PHE A 9 -31.25 27.24 5.59
N TRP A 10 -30.47 26.41 4.89
CA TRP A 10 -29.82 25.29 5.58
C TRP A 10 -28.43 25.02 5.00
N LEU A 11 -27.44 25.63 5.65
CA LEU A 11 -26.02 25.35 5.51
C LEU A 11 -25.66 24.41 6.68
N MET A 12 -25.53 23.12 6.43
CA MET A 12 -24.81 22.19 7.30
C MET A 12 -24.01 21.24 6.43
N ASN A 13 -22.81 21.71 6.08
CA ASN A 13 -21.55 20.97 6.22
C ASN A 13 -21.69 19.43 6.19
N VAL A 14 -21.61 18.84 4.99
CA VAL A 14 -20.96 17.53 4.84
C VAL A 14 -19.64 17.83 4.16
N GLY A 15 -18.63 18.04 5.00
CA GLY A 15 -17.26 18.27 4.59
C GLY A 15 -16.73 17.09 3.78
N ALA A 16 -15.90 17.42 2.80
CA ALA A 16 -15.10 16.54 1.98
C ALA A 16 -14.57 15.32 2.78
N THR A 17 -15.05 14.12 2.46
CA THR A 17 -14.41 12.86 2.85
C THR A 17 -14.85 11.80 1.86
N GLU A 18 -14.19 11.75 0.70
CA GLU A 18 -13.89 10.55 -0.12
C GLU A 18 -13.04 11.05 -1.31
N GLN A 19 -11.85 11.58 -1.00
CA GLN A 19 -10.82 11.64 -2.02
C GLN A 19 -10.24 10.23 -2.09
N THR A 20 -10.72 9.44 -3.06
CA THR A 20 -9.94 8.32 -3.59
C THR A 20 -8.66 8.93 -4.14
N VAL A 21 -7.63 9.00 -3.31
CA VAL A 21 -6.28 9.29 -3.79
C VAL A 21 -5.95 8.14 -4.73
N MET A 22 -5.87 8.42 -6.02
CA MET A 22 -5.39 7.45 -6.99
C MET A 22 -3.91 7.20 -6.68
N LEU A 23 -3.64 6.20 -5.85
CA LEU A 23 -2.28 5.82 -5.43
C LEU A 23 -1.46 5.27 -6.59
N GLY A 24 -2.09 4.98 -7.74
CA GLY A 24 -1.41 4.54 -8.96
C GLY A 24 -0.71 3.19 -8.81
N LEU A 25 -1.17 2.34 -7.89
CA LEU A 25 -0.64 1.01 -7.68
C LEU A 25 -0.87 0.14 -8.92
N VAL A 26 0.18 -0.51 -9.39
CA VAL A 26 0.15 -1.44 -10.51
C VAL A 26 0.84 -2.75 -10.11
N PRO A 27 0.14 -3.90 -10.19
CA PRO A 27 -1.30 -4.05 -10.45
C PRO A 27 -2.17 -3.45 -9.32
N GLU A 28 -3.47 -3.29 -9.59
CA GLU A 28 -4.42 -2.93 -8.52
C GLU A 28 -4.52 -4.09 -7.51
N PRO A 29 -4.36 -3.82 -6.20
CA PRO A 29 -4.47 -4.86 -5.20
C PRO A 29 -5.92 -5.33 -5.07
N ARG A 30 -6.11 -6.54 -4.54
CA ARG A 30 -7.45 -7.09 -4.30
C ARG A 30 -8.31 -6.20 -3.41
N THR A 31 -7.78 -5.73 -2.27
CA THR A 31 -8.46 -4.79 -1.39
C THR A 31 -7.54 -3.68 -0.94
N ILE A 32 -8.12 -2.50 -0.73
CA ILE A 32 -7.44 -1.35 -0.12
C ILE A 32 -8.42 -0.59 0.75
N GLU A 33 -8.04 -0.36 2.01
CA GLU A 33 -8.79 0.45 2.97
C GLU A 33 -7.92 1.61 3.45
N MET A 34 -8.38 2.84 3.23
CA MET A 34 -7.64 4.04 3.64
C MET A 34 -7.94 4.38 5.09
N ALA A 35 -6.90 4.66 5.86
CA ALA A 35 -6.99 5.19 7.22
C ALA A 35 -6.51 6.64 7.27
N ARG A 36 -6.85 7.36 8.35
CA ARG A 36 -6.37 8.73 8.54
C ARG A 36 -4.90 8.74 8.94
N GLY A 37 -4.16 9.69 8.39
CA GLY A 37 -2.78 9.97 8.74
C GLY A 37 -1.79 9.46 7.69
N ALA A 38 -0.50 9.59 8.02
CA ALA A 38 0.60 9.09 7.23
C ALA A 38 1.71 8.55 8.14
N PHE A 39 2.46 7.59 7.61
CA PHE A 39 3.74 7.15 8.16
C PHE A 39 4.87 7.86 7.39
N THR A 40 5.84 8.42 8.09
CA THR A 40 7.00 9.06 7.45
C THR A 40 8.25 8.25 7.75
N LEU A 41 8.92 7.77 6.71
CA LEU A 41 10.23 7.14 6.81
C LEU A 41 11.28 8.20 7.19
N THR A 42 12.05 7.91 8.24
CA THR A 42 13.14 8.75 8.74
C THR A 42 14.43 7.94 8.77
N ALA A 43 15.60 8.58 8.91
CA ALA A 43 16.87 7.85 9.01
C ALA A 43 16.95 6.91 10.25
N GLU A 44 16.05 7.08 11.22
CA GLU A 44 15.97 6.30 12.46
C GLU A 44 14.98 5.13 12.36
N SER A 45 14.18 5.06 11.28
CA SER A 45 13.24 3.97 11.10
C SER A 45 14.01 2.66 10.87
N VAL A 46 13.79 1.70 11.76
CA VAL A 46 14.50 0.42 11.72
C VAL A 46 13.79 -0.53 10.76
N GLU A 47 14.51 -1.06 9.77
CA GLU A 47 14.05 -2.17 8.94
C GLU A 47 14.36 -3.49 9.64
N THR A 48 13.33 -4.29 9.90
CA THR A 48 13.48 -5.56 10.62
C THR A 48 12.82 -6.68 9.84
N VAL A 49 13.59 -7.74 9.55
CA VAL A 49 13.09 -9.01 9.00
C VAL A 49 13.09 -10.04 10.14
N ARG A 50 11.92 -10.46 10.60
CA ARG A 50 11.77 -11.44 11.70
C ARG A 50 10.66 -12.43 11.40
N ALA A 51 10.80 -13.64 11.94
CA ALA A 51 9.64 -14.50 12.17
C ALA A 51 8.93 -14.01 13.45
N GLY A 52 7.75 -13.42 13.31
CA GLY A 52 6.94 -12.88 14.42
C GLY A 52 6.92 -11.36 14.57
N LEU A 53 5.81 -10.84 15.13
CA LEU A 53 5.51 -9.41 15.27
C LEU A 53 6.43 -8.71 16.31
N PRO A 54 7.12 -7.61 15.95
CA PRO A 54 7.80 -6.76 16.92
C PRO A 54 6.78 -5.91 17.67
N GLN A 55 6.89 -5.86 18.99
CA GLN A 55 5.90 -5.18 19.84
C GLN A 55 6.11 -3.66 19.99
N GLN A 56 7.24 -3.08 19.54
CA GLN A 56 7.53 -1.64 19.72
C GLN A 56 8.77 -1.19 18.91
N ALA A 57 8.63 -1.02 17.60
CA ALA A 57 9.64 -0.31 16.80
C ALA A 57 8.95 0.62 15.81
N VAL A 58 9.39 1.88 15.77
CA VAL A 58 8.99 2.80 14.70
C VAL A 58 9.81 2.43 13.47
N GLY A 59 9.18 1.85 12.46
CA GLY A 59 9.89 1.38 11.28
C GLY A 59 9.10 0.45 10.39
N ILE A 60 9.82 -0.20 9.48
CA ILE A 60 9.25 -1.19 8.56
C ILE A 60 9.57 -2.58 9.09
N THR A 61 8.54 -3.39 9.24
CA THR A 61 8.63 -4.78 9.68
C THR A 61 8.19 -5.69 8.54
N LEU A 62 9.02 -6.69 8.23
CA LEU A 62 8.62 -7.83 7.41
C LEU A 62 8.49 -9.06 8.32
N ALA A 63 7.30 -9.63 8.35
CA ALA A 63 6.95 -10.83 9.10
C ALA A 63 6.54 -11.95 8.13
N ILE A 64 7.23 -13.08 8.22
CA ILE A 64 6.84 -14.31 7.54
C ILE A 64 6.20 -15.23 8.57
N GLU A 65 4.94 -15.57 8.36
CA GLU A 65 4.10 -16.36 9.26
C GLU A 65 3.60 -17.61 8.52
N GLU A 66 4.36 -18.71 8.64
CA GLU A 66 4.12 -19.96 7.90
C GLU A 66 2.75 -20.60 8.19
N THR A 67 2.11 -20.28 9.32
CA THR A 67 0.77 -20.78 9.70
C THR A 67 -0.38 -19.83 9.33
N SER A 68 -0.14 -18.82 8.48
CA SER A 68 -1.20 -17.92 8.02
C SER A 68 -2.04 -18.55 6.91
N ASP A 69 -3.32 -18.17 6.82
CA ASP A 69 -4.25 -18.60 5.76
C ASP A 69 -4.00 -17.90 4.41
N LEU A 70 -2.85 -17.22 4.25
CA LEU A 70 -2.50 -16.47 3.05
C LEU A 70 -2.01 -17.39 1.94
N ALA A 71 -2.35 -17.07 0.69
CA ALA A 71 -1.82 -17.78 -0.46
C ALA A 71 -0.28 -17.65 -0.55
N SER A 72 0.34 -18.54 -1.33
CA SER A 72 1.81 -18.60 -1.46
C SER A 72 2.45 -17.29 -1.90
N GLU A 73 1.78 -16.51 -2.75
CA GLU A 73 2.21 -15.19 -3.22
C GLU A 73 1.40 -14.04 -2.59
N GLY A 74 0.50 -14.35 -1.65
CA GLY A 74 -0.36 -13.38 -1.00
C GLY A 74 0.34 -12.66 0.16
N TYR A 75 -0.08 -11.44 0.43
CA TYR A 75 0.42 -10.64 1.53
C TYR A 75 -0.64 -9.71 2.12
N VAL A 76 -0.40 -9.27 3.34
CA VAL A 76 -1.10 -8.17 3.99
C VAL A 76 -0.11 -7.06 4.28
N LEU A 77 -0.44 -5.82 3.90
CA LEU A 77 0.33 -4.62 4.14
C LEU A 77 -0.48 -3.66 5.01
N ASP A 78 0.02 -3.42 6.22
CA ASP A 78 -0.54 -2.48 7.18
C ASP A 78 0.39 -1.26 7.31
N VAL A 79 -0.14 -0.07 7.03
CA VAL A 79 0.55 1.19 7.27
C VAL A 79 -0.19 1.95 8.37
N ALA A 80 0.48 2.10 9.51
CA ALA A 80 0.03 2.92 10.62
C ALA A 80 1.01 4.08 10.85
N SER A 81 0.58 5.14 11.52
CA SER A 81 1.46 6.31 11.78
C SER A 81 2.72 5.97 12.58
N VAL A 82 2.72 4.83 13.28
CA VAL A 82 3.87 4.35 14.06
C VAL A 82 4.76 3.37 13.29
N GLY A 83 4.32 2.83 12.16
CA GLY A 83 5.10 1.81 11.45
C GLY A 83 4.36 1.14 10.28
N VAL A 84 5.13 0.39 9.50
CA VAL A 84 4.64 -0.41 8.38
C VAL A 84 4.89 -1.88 8.68
N THR A 85 3.91 -2.74 8.43
CA THR A 85 4.05 -4.19 8.59
C THR A 85 3.63 -4.89 7.31
N ILE A 86 4.49 -5.76 6.79
CA ILE A 86 4.17 -6.71 5.72
C ILE A 86 4.10 -8.10 6.33
N ARG A 87 2.96 -8.78 6.19
CA ARG A 87 2.73 -10.17 6.62
C ARG A 87 2.55 -11.05 5.40
N ALA A 88 3.21 -12.20 5.37
CA ALA A 88 3.05 -13.18 4.28
C ALA A 88 3.32 -14.61 4.78
N ALA A 89 2.74 -15.61 4.10
CA ALA A 89 3.02 -17.01 4.38
C ALA A 89 4.40 -17.47 3.86
N THR A 90 4.93 -16.81 2.83
CA THR A 90 6.19 -17.20 2.18
C THR A 90 7.06 -15.99 1.83
N PRO A 91 8.36 -16.21 1.53
CA PRO A 91 9.22 -15.15 0.99
C PRO A 91 8.72 -14.52 -0.31
N ALA A 92 8.00 -15.27 -1.15
CA ALA A 92 7.44 -14.72 -2.39
C ALA A 92 6.32 -13.71 -2.11
N GLY A 93 5.41 -14.02 -1.19
CA GLY A 93 4.38 -13.07 -0.74
C GLY A 93 5.01 -11.82 -0.11
N ALA A 94 6.02 -11.99 0.75
CA ALA A 94 6.74 -10.87 1.34
C ALA A 94 7.42 -9.97 0.28
N PHE A 95 7.98 -10.58 -0.77
CA PHE A 95 8.56 -9.87 -1.90
C PHE A 95 7.53 -9.00 -2.63
N TYR A 96 6.32 -9.51 -2.91
CA TYR A 96 5.28 -8.73 -3.57
C TYR A 96 4.74 -7.60 -2.68
N GLY A 97 4.55 -7.87 -1.38
CA GLY A 97 4.19 -6.82 -0.42
C GLY A 97 5.22 -5.69 -0.38
N TRP A 98 6.50 -6.02 -0.51
CA TRP A 98 7.56 -5.02 -0.64
C TRP A 98 7.48 -4.22 -1.94
N GLN A 99 7.13 -4.85 -3.07
CA GLN A 99 6.92 -4.11 -4.33
C GLN A 99 5.79 -3.07 -4.19
N THR A 100 4.70 -3.44 -3.53
CA THR A 100 3.58 -2.52 -3.27
C THR A 100 3.99 -1.38 -2.36
N LEU A 101 4.69 -1.67 -1.26
CA LEU A 101 5.23 -0.63 -0.38
C LEU A 101 6.14 0.35 -1.13
N ARG A 102 6.99 -0.14 -2.04
CA ARG A 102 7.85 0.72 -2.87
C ARG A 102 7.08 1.65 -3.79
N GLN A 103 5.94 1.22 -4.32
CA GLN A 103 5.09 2.06 -5.17
C GLN A 103 4.36 3.15 -4.37
N LEU A 104 4.09 2.90 -3.09
CA LEU A 104 3.49 3.89 -2.20
C LEU A 104 4.46 4.99 -1.76
N LEU A 105 5.77 4.75 -1.88
CA LEU A 105 6.77 5.77 -1.58
C LEU A 105 6.83 6.80 -2.72
N PRO A 106 6.97 8.10 -2.40
CA PRO A 106 7.16 9.10 -3.42
C PRO A 106 8.47 8.85 -4.19
N PRO A 107 8.56 9.31 -5.45
CA PRO A 107 9.80 9.24 -6.21
C PRO A 107 10.97 9.86 -5.43
N ALA A 108 12.17 9.29 -5.59
CA ALA A 108 13.35 9.74 -4.87
C ALA A 108 13.61 11.24 -5.14
N GLY A 109 13.64 12.04 -4.06
CA GLY A 109 13.85 13.49 -4.13
C GLY A 109 12.57 14.32 -4.20
N GLU A 110 11.39 13.71 -4.31
CA GLU A 110 10.10 14.41 -4.39
C GLU A 110 9.38 14.54 -3.03
N GLY A 111 10.08 15.11 -2.03
CA GLY A 111 9.49 15.44 -0.73
C GLY A 111 9.74 14.41 0.38
N PRO A 112 9.05 14.52 1.53
CA PRO A 112 9.22 13.59 2.64
C PRO A 112 8.75 12.20 2.20
N ALA A 113 9.46 11.15 2.63
CA ALA A 113 9.10 9.75 2.39
C ALA A 113 7.85 9.34 3.21
N ALA A 114 6.72 9.97 2.91
CA ALA A 114 5.46 9.82 3.60
C ALA A 114 4.54 8.89 2.82
N ILE A 115 3.98 7.91 3.52
CA ILE A 115 3.04 6.92 3.00
C ILE A 115 1.71 7.11 3.74
N PRO A 116 0.56 7.20 3.05
CA PRO A 116 -0.73 7.29 3.73
C PRO A 116 -1.00 6.03 4.57
N CYS A 117 -1.65 6.21 5.72
CA CYS A 117 -2.09 5.07 6.52
C CYS A 117 -3.15 4.28 5.75
N LEU A 118 -2.98 2.97 5.64
CA LEU A 118 -3.84 2.09 4.86
C LEU A 118 -3.66 0.63 5.25
N HIS A 119 -4.61 -0.19 4.81
CA HIS A 119 -4.58 -1.63 4.88
C HIS A 119 -4.80 -2.21 3.48
N ILE A 120 -3.94 -3.13 3.05
CA ILE A 120 -4.03 -3.83 1.78
C ILE A 120 -3.95 -5.33 2.04
N GLU A 121 -4.87 -6.09 1.46
CA GLU A 121 -4.72 -7.52 1.25
C GLU A 121 -4.62 -7.78 -0.24
N ASP A 122 -3.62 -8.54 -0.65
CA ASP A 122 -3.43 -8.83 -2.07
C ASP A 122 -2.90 -10.23 -2.32
N GLU A 123 -3.32 -10.78 -3.46
CA GLU A 123 -2.82 -12.04 -4.01
C GLU A 123 -3.10 -12.08 -5.51
N PRO A 124 -2.24 -12.73 -6.30
CA PRO A 124 -2.41 -12.77 -7.74
C PRO A 124 -3.68 -13.56 -8.14
N SER A 125 -4.43 -13.02 -9.09
CA SER A 125 -5.59 -13.73 -9.67
C SER A 125 -5.19 -14.99 -10.46
N PHE A 126 -3.97 -15.02 -11.00
CA PHE A 126 -3.42 -16.14 -11.76
C PHE A 126 -2.00 -16.45 -11.31
N GLN A 127 -1.69 -17.75 -11.15
CA GLN A 127 -0.38 -18.21 -10.73
C GLN A 127 0.73 -17.92 -11.77
N TRP A 128 0.39 -17.93 -13.06
CA TRP A 128 1.37 -17.71 -14.13
C TRP A 128 1.29 -16.30 -14.72
N ARG A 129 2.34 -15.49 -14.53
CA ARG A 129 2.45 -14.09 -14.97
C ARG A 129 3.78 -13.85 -15.68
N GLY A 130 3.94 -14.47 -16.85
CA GLY A 130 5.21 -14.48 -17.59
C GLY A 130 5.37 -13.31 -18.57
N MET A 131 6.62 -13.12 -19.02
CA MET A 131 6.96 -12.28 -20.17
C MET A 131 7.77 -13.11 -21.19
N MET A 132 7.59 -12.83 -22.49
CA MET A 132 8.39 -13.42 -23.56
C MET A 132 9.31 -12.35 -24.14
N LEU A 133 10.62 -12.60 -24.12
CA LEU A 133 11.62 -11.80 -24.80
C LEU A 133 12.23 -12.63 -25.94
N ASP A 134 12.07 -12.19 -27.19
CA ASP A 134 12.69 -12.84 -28.35
C ASP A 134 14.17 -12.42 -28.46
N VAL A 135 15.06 -13.30 -28.00
CA VAL A 135 16.52 -13.12 -28.06
C VAL A 135 17.16 -13.77 -29.30
N SER A 136 16.35 -14.28 -30.23
CA SER A 136 16.84 -15.02 -31.41
C SER A 136 17.13 -14.13 -32.61
N ARG A 137 16.38 -13.03 -32.75
CA ARG A 137 16.49 -12.07 -33.86
C ARG A 137 17.47 -10.94 -33.56
N TYR A 138 17.52 -10.55 -32.30
CA TYR A 138 18.43 -9.52 -31.77
C TYR A 138 18.93 -9.98 -30.40
N PHE A 139 20.24 -9.94 -30.22
CA PHE A 139 20.87 -10.39 -28.99
C PHE A 139 20.88 -9.28 -27.95
N PHE A 140 20.45 -9.62 -26.74
CA PHE A 140 20.51 -8.76 -25.56
C PHE A 140 21.66 -9.23 -24.66
N ASN A 141 22.29 -8.30 -23.94
CA ASN A 141 23.25 -8.64 -22.90
C ASN A 141 22.53 -9.18 -21.65
N LYS A 142 23.31 -9.80 -20.76
CA LYS A 142 22.85 -10.23 -19.43
C LYS A 142 22.89 -9.08 -18.44
#